data_AF-A0A2A5XJC6-F1
#
_entry.id   AF-A0A2A5XJC6-F1
#
_cell.length_a   1.000
_cell.length_b   1.000
_cell.length_c   1.000
_cell.angle_alpha   90.00
_cell.angle_beta   90.00
_cell.angle_gamma   90.00
#
_symmetry.space_group_name_H-M   'P 1'
#
loop_
_entity.id
_entity.type
_entity.pdbx_description
1 polymer ?
#
loop_
_entity_poly.entity_id
_entity_poly.type
_entity_poly.pdbx_seq_one_letter_code
_entity_poly.pdbx_strand_id
1 'polypeptide(L)'
;MRYLIIALFVSLQLEAQKLYYPGKLWEEKKPESQGINPQKLQDAIDFALSNENSVEKDLRIAITKSFGREPGFQIKGPTKRRGEPNGLIIKNGYVIGRWGDTKRVDMTFSVTKSY
;
A
#
# COMPACT_ATOMS: atom_id res chain seq x y z
N MET A 1 -27.13 43.19 -23.21
CA MET A 1 -27.00 42.70 -21.82
C MET A 1 -27.41 41.23 -21.68
N ARG A 2 -28.66 40.84 -21.98
CA ARG A 2 -29.16 39.46 -21.77
C ARG A 2 -28.45 38.36 -22.59
N TYR A 3 -28.08 38.63 -23.83
CA TYR A 3 -27.33 37.68 -24.67
C TYR A 3 -25.82 37.61 -24.33
N LEU A 4 -25.28 38.63 -23.65
CA LEU A 4 -23.87 38.67 -23.23
C LEU A 4 -23.62 37.72 -22.05
N ILE A 5 -24.59 37.59 -21.15
CA ILE A 5 -24.56 36.63 -20.02
C ILE A 5 -24.63 35.18 -20.51
N ILE A 6 -25.42 34.89 -21.56
CA ILE A 6 -25.55 33.53 -22.09
C ILE A 6 -24.24 33.08 -22.78
N ALA A 7 -23.55 33.98 -23.49
CA ALA A 7 -22.26 33.68 -24.11
C ALA A 7 -21.16 33.38 -23.08
N LEU A 8 -21.19 34.02 -21.91
CA LEU A 8 -20.19 33.84 -20.85
C LEU A 8 -20.27 32.44 -20.18
N PHE A 9 -21.45 31.82 -20.17
CA PHE A 9 -21.66 30.50 -19.58
C PHE A 9 -21.19 29.34 -20.49
N VAL A 10 -21.14 29.55 -21.81
CA VAL A 10 -20.75 28.50 -22.78
C VAL A 10 -19.22 28.29 -22.80
N SER A 11 -18.43 29.27 -22.35
CA SER A 11 -16.96 29.22 -22.34
C SER A 11 -16.33 28.57 -21.10
N LEU A 12 -17.12 28.18 -20.09
CA LEU A 12 -16.61 27.47 -18.92
C LEU A 12 -16.70 25.96 -19.16
N GLN A 13 -15.78 25.43 -19.96
CA GLN A 13 -15.49 23.99 -19.90
C GLN A 13 -14.85 23.72 -18.54
N LEU A 14 -15.67 23.26 -17.59
CA LEU A 14 -15.18 22.68 -16.35
C LEU A 14 -14.39 21.43 -16.73
N GLU A 15 -13.07 21.49 -16.64
CA GLU A 15 -12.27 20.26 -16.60
C GLU A 15 -12.65 19.53 -15.31
N ALA A 16 -13.42 18.46 -15.46
CA ALA A 16 -13.57 17.48 -14.39
C ALA A 16 -12.18 16.98 -13.98
N GLN A 17 -11.97 16.69 -12.69
CA GLN A 17 -10.70 16.17 -12.21
C GLN A 17 -10.31 14.94 -13.04
N LYS A 18 -9.21 15.04 -13.78
CA LYS A 18 -8.66 13.92 -14.55
C LYS A 18 -8.29 12.83 -13.55
N LEU A 19 -8.96 11.69 -13.65
CA LEU A 19 -8.70 10.55 -12.78
C LEU A 19 -7.29 10.03 -13.05
N TYR A 20 -6.51 9.90 -11.98
CA TYR A 20 -5.16 9.36 -12.05
C TYR A 20 -5.17 7.87 -11.76
N TYR A 21 -4.54 7.10 -12.64
CA TYR A 21 -4.21 5.70 -12.42
C TYR A 21 -2.69 5.55 -12.58
N PRO A 22 -2.00 4.96 -11.60
CA PRO A 22 -0.56 4.82 -11.67
C PRO A 22 -0.18 3.84 -12.79
N GLY A 23 0.94 4.14 -13.47
CA GLY A 23 1.57 3.22 -14.41
C GLY A 23 2.48 2.21 -13.68
N LYS A 24 3.55 1.77 -14.35
CA LYS A 24 4.59 0.95 -13.72
C LYS A 24 5.32 1.69 -12.59
N LEU A 25 5.49 3.00 -12.75
CA LEU A 25 6.07 3.88 -11.74
C LEU A 25 4.94 4.65 -11.09
N TRP A 26 4.85 4.52 -9.77
CA TRP A 26 3.86 5.20 -8.96
C TRP A 26 4.41 6.55 -8.53
N GLU A 27 3.61 7.59 -8.73
CA GLU A 27 3.94 8.93 -8.25
C GLU A 27 3.73 9.04 -6.75
N GLU A 28 4.66 9.73 -6.10
CA GLU A 28 4.57 10.10 -4.69
C GLU A 28 4.05 11.53 -4.56
N LYS A 29 3.11 11.71 -3.62
CA LYS A 29 2.56 13.01 -3.30
C LYS A 29 2.54 13.23 -1.81
N LYS A 30 2.67 14.50 -1.43
CA LYS A 30 2.49 14.93 -0.04
C LYS A 30 1.05 14.62 0.41
N PRO A 31 0.83 14.07 1.62
CA PRO A 31 -0.51 13.73 2.11
C PRO A 31 -1.47 14.93 2.08
N GLU A 32 -0.98 16.13 2.39
CA GLU A 32 -1.74 17.38 2.38
C GLU A 32 -2.34 17.67 1.01
N SER A 33 -1.58 17.38 -0.06
CA SER A 33 -2.06 17.54 -1.45
C SER A 33 -3.18 16.58 -1.83
N GLN A 34 -3.37 15.52 -1.04
CA GLN A 34 -4.46 14.56 -1.17
C GLN A 34 -5.54 14.73 -0.08
N GLY A 35 -5.52 15.86 0.64
CA GLY A 35 -6.49 16.17 1.70
C GLY A 35 -6.31 15.34 2.97
N ILE A 36 -5.12 14.76 3.18
CA ILE A 36 -4.79 13.95 4.35
C ILE A 36 -3.92 14.76 5.32
N ASN A 37 -4.26 14.71 6.60
CA ASN A 37 -3.45 15.32 7.65
C ASN A 37 -2.14 14.52 7.83
N PRO A 38 -0.96 15.15 7.75
CA PRO A 38 0.33 14.47 7.81
C PRO A 38 0.56 13.79 9.16
N GLN A 39 0.14 14.41 10.26
CA GLN A 39 0.28 13.83 11.59
C GLN A 39 -0.55 12.56 11.73
N LYS A 40 -1.81 12.58 11.29
CA LYS A 40 -2.66 11.38 11.34
C LYS A 40 -2.11 10.23 10.48
N LEU A 41 -1.49 10.56 9.34
CA LEU A 41 -0.83 9.56 8.51
C LEU A 41 0.39 8.97 9.24
N GLN A 42 1.19 9.81 9.89
CA GLN A 42 2.33 9.35 10.68
C GLN A 42 1.88 8.47 11.86
N ASP A 43 0.84 8.88 12.59
CA ASP A 43 0.28 8.09 13.70
C ASP A 43 -0.16 6.69 13.22
N ALA A 44 -0.70 6.57 12.01
CA ALA A 44 -1.08 5.29 11.42
C ALA A 44 0.14 4.43 11.04
N ILE A 45 1.22 5.04 10.55
CA ILE A 45 2.50 4.35 10.29
C ILE A 45 3.10 3.85 11.60
N ASP A 46 3.13 4.70 12.63
CA ASP A 46 3.68 4.37 13.94
C ASP A 46 2.85 3.27 14.62
N PHE A 47 1.53 3.29 14.45
CA PHE A 47 0.66 2.20 14.88
C PHE A 47 1.02 0.89 14.17
N ALA A 48 1.21 0.90 12.85
CA ALA A 48 1.58 -0.30 12.10
C ALA A 48 2.96 -0.85 12.51
N LEU A 49 3.94 0.03 12.76
CA LEU A 49 5.28 -0.34 13.21
C LEU A 49 5.28 -0.91 14.64
N SER A 50 4.51 -0.30 15.54
CA SER A 50 4.40 -0.75 16.94
C SER A 50 3.57 -2.03 17.11
N ASN A 51 2.75 -2.38 16.13
CA ASN A 51 1.90 -3.58 16.13
C ASN A 51 2.39 -4.62 15.10
N GLU A 52 3.70 -4.72 14.91
CA GLU A 52 4.27 -5.82 14.12
C GLU A 52 3.82 -7.19 14.66
N ASN A 53 3.52 -8.12 13.75
CA ASN A 53 3.18 -9.48 14.15
C ASN A 53 4.36 -10.19 14.86
N SER A 54 4.03 -11.03 15.84
CA SER A 54 5.02 -11.79 16.61
C SER A 54 5.53 -13.05 15.91
N VAL A 55 5.18 -13.27 14.63
CA VAL A 55 5.62 -14.45 13.87
C VAL A 55 7.12 -14.39 13.65
N GLU A 56 7.77 -15.55 13.71
CA GLU A 56 9.21 -15.67 13.62
C GLU A 56 9.77 -15.04 12.36
N LYS A 57 10.90 -14.35 12.50
CA LYS A 57 11.63 -13.81 11.35
C LYS A 57 12.16 -14.93 10.46
N ASP A 58 12.54 -16.08 11.00
CA ASP A 58 12.90 -17.27 10.20
C ASP A 58 11.64 -18.04 9.79
N LEU A 59 11.27 -17.91 8.52
CA LEU A 59 10.03 -18.50 8.01
C LEU A 59 10.03 -20.03 8.03
N ARG A 60 11.19 -20.71 8.15
CA ARG A 60 11.20 -22.17 8.38
C ARG A 60 10.54 -22.52 9.70
N ILE A 61 10.84 -21.73 10.73
CA ILE A 61 10.30 -21.93 12.07
C ILE A 61 8.82 -21.59 12.06
N ALA A 62 8.44 -20.46 11.47
CA ALA A 62 7.03 -20.05 11.35
C ALA A 62 6.18 -21.12 10.67
N ILE A 63 6.60 -21.59 9.49
CA ILE A 63 5.87 -22.64 8.73
C ILE A 63 5.81 -23.94 9.54
N THR A 64 6.93 -24.36 10.14
CA THR A 64 6.96 -25.60 10.95
C THR A 64 6.06 -25.50 12.17
N LYS A 65 5.98 -24.34 12.83
CA LYS A 65 5.05 -24.14 13.96
C LYS A 65 3.59 -24.20 13.53
N SER A 66 3.26 -23.66 12.36
CA SER A 66 1.90 -23.66 11.85
C SER A 66 1.44 -25.02 11.33
N PHE A 67 2.29 -25.73 10.59
CA PHE A 67 1.88 -26.90 9.79
C PHE A 67 2.69 -28.17 10.09
N GLY A 68 3.74 -28.10 10.90
CA GLY A 68 4.68 -29.21 11.14
C GLY A 68 4.10 -30.45 11.82
N ARG A 69 2.86 -30.35 12.31
CA ARG A 69 2.12 -31.46 12.93
C ARG A 69 1.31 -32.26 11.92
N GLU A 70 1.18 -31.79 10.68
CA GLU A 70 0.42 -32.50 9.64
C GLU A 70 1.17 -33.76 9.19
N PRO A 71 0.47 -34.90 8.98
CA PRO A 71 1.09 -36.12 8.51
C PRO A 71 1.84 -35.91 7.19
N GLY A 72 3.12 -36.30 7.15
CA GLY A 72 3.96 -36.15 5.96
C GLY A 72 4.38 -34.72 5.65
N PHE A 73 4.20 -33.76 6.57
CA PHE A 73 4.62 -32.38 6.37
C PHE A 73 6.11 -32.28 6.07
N GLN A 74 6.44 -31.57 4.99
CA GLN A 74 7.79 -31.18 4.64
C GLN A 74 7.77 -29.82 3.95
N ILE A 75 8.68 -28.94 4.33
CA ILE A 75 8.91 -27.70 3.58
C ILE A 75 9.46 -28.06 2.20
N LYS A 76 8.73 -27.69 1.15
CA LYS A 76 9.15 -27.88 -0.24
C LYS A 76 9.75 -26.58 -0.78
N GLY A 77 11.06 -26.59 -1.02
CA GLY A 77 11.79 -25.46 -1.60
C GLY A 77 12.39 -24.49 -0.56
N PRO A 78 13.11 -23.47 -1.03
CA PRO A 78 13.82 -22.54 -0.18
C PRO A 78 12.88 -21.58 0.55
N THR A 79 13.15 -21.38 1.82
CA THR A 79 12.59 -20.32 2.65
C THR A 79 13.63 -19.24 2.88
N LYS A 80 13.20 -18.04 3.23
CA LYS A 80 14.09 -16.96 3.68
C LYS A 80 13.58 -16.35 4.97
N ARG A 81 14.44 -15.60 5.67
CA ARG A 81 13.98 -14.74 6.75
C ARG A 81 13.09 -13.63 6.20
N ARG A 82 11.93 -13.35 6.82
CA ARG A 82 11.11 -12.17 6.49
C ARG A 82 11.83 -10.90 6.91
N GLY A 83 11.55 -9.80 6.21
CA GLY A 83 12.13 -8.50 6.53
C GLY A 83 11.41 -7.83 7.70
N GLU A 84 11.88 -6.62 8.02
CA GLU A 84 11.15 -5.69 8.89
C GLU A 84 9.82 -5.26 8.23
N PRO A 85 8.84 -4.79 9.02
CA PRO A 85 7.60 -4.25 8.50
C PRO A 85 7.85 -3.16 7.47
N ASN A 86 7.15 -3.25 6.35
CA ASN A 86 7.17 -2.25 5.30
C ASN A 86 5.77 -2.11 4.71
N GLY A 87 5.48 -0.97 4.12
CA GLY A 87 4.15 -0.72 3.56
C GLY A 87 4.03 0.59 2.81
N LEU A 88 2.88 0.73 2.14
CA LEU A 88 2.48 1.89 1.36
C LEU A 88 1.09 2.31 1.79
N ILE A 89 0.87 3.61 1.94
CA ILE A 89 -0.47 4.21 2.00
C ILE A 89 -0.74 4.89 0.67
N ILE A 90 -1.82 4.48 0.02
CA ILE A 90 -2.19 4.91 -1.32
C ILE A 90 -3.49 5.71 -1.26
N LYS A 91 -3.52 6.88 -1.91
CA LYS A 91 -4.72 7.70 -2.06
C LYS A 91 -4.81 8.23 -3.49
N ASN A 92 -5.96 8.00 -4.13
CA ASN A 92 -6.25 8.45 -5.51
C ASN A 92 -5.17 8.04 -6.53
N GLY A 93 -4.59 6.85 -6.36
CA GLY A 93 -3.51 6.33 -7.20
C GLY A 93 -2.10 6.79 -6.84
N TYR A 94 -1.94 7.75 -5.92
CA TYR A 94 -0.63 8.24 -5.46
C TYR A 94 -0.20 7.52 -4.19
N VAL A 95 1.12 7.30 -4.05
CA VAL A 95 1.71 6.94 -2.76
C VAL A 95 1.80 8.21 -1.91
N ILE A 96 1.18 8.20 -0.74
CA ILE A 96 1.21 9.34 0.20
C ILE A 96 1.94 9.04 1.50
N GLY A 97 2.31 7.77 1.72
CA GLY A 97 3.10 7.32 2.85
C GLY A 97 3.82 6.02 2.50
N ARG A 98 5.05 5.87 3.01
CA ARG A 98 5.86 4.67 2.84
C ARG A 98 6.76 4.48 4.06
N TRP A 99 6.95 3.24 4.46
CA TRP A 99 7.95 2.84 5.46
C TRP A 99 8.59 1.51 5.08
N GLY A 100 9.82 1.30 5.56
CA GLY A 100 10.61 0.09 5.30
C GLY A 100 10.97 -0.13 3.82
N ASP A 101 11.50 -1.32 3.52
CA ASP A 101 11.89 -1.71 2.16
C ASP A 101 10.72 -2.37 1.40
N THR A 102 9.87 -1.52 0.82
CA THR A 102 8.71 -1.95 0.00
C THR A 102 9.07 -2.63 -1.32
N LYS A 103 10.36 -2.66 -1.70
CA LYS A 103 10.83 -3.36 -2.91
C LYS A 103 11.36 -4.75 -2.59
N ARG A 104 11.54 -5.08 -1.32
CA ARG A 104 12.03 -6.40 -0.91
C ARG A 104 10.95 -7.44 -1.19
N VAL A 105 11.28 -8.39 -2.05
CA VAL A 105 10.44 -9.57 -2.26
C VAL A 105 10.35 -10.31 -0.93
N ASP A 106 9.15 -10.71 -0.51
CA ASP A 106 8.91 -11.52 0.69
C ASP A 106 7.95 -12.68 0.39
N MET A 107 7.94 -13.68 1.26
CA MET A 107 6.88 -14.69 1.21
C MET A 107 5.61 -14.05 1.77
N THR A 108 4.55 -13.98 0.96
CA THR A 108 3.29 -13.29 1.33
C THR A 108 2.17 -14.27 1.73
N PHE A 109 2.48 -15.57 1.80
CA PHE A 109 1.54 -16.63 2.20
C PHE A 109 0.22 -16.57 1.41
N SER A 110 -0.91 -16.42 2.10
CA SER A 110 -2.22 -16.46 1.46
C SER A 110 -2.56 -15.21 0.66
N VAL A 111 -1.78 -14.12 0.75
CA VAL A 111 -1.97 -12.98 -0.15
C VAL A 111 -1.80 -13.41 -1.62
N THR A 112 -0.96 -14.42 -1.89
CA THR A 112 -0.81 -15.04 -3.22
C THR A 112 -2.13 -15.53 -3.82
N LYS A 113 -3.16 -15.81 -3.01
CA LYS A 113 -4.48 -16.27 -3.50
C LYS A 113 -5.33 -15.14 -4.08
N SER A 114 -4.88 -13.89 -3.99
CA SER A 114 -5.65 -12.71 -4.40
C SER A 114 -5.09 -12.02 -5.65
N TYR A 115 -3.92 -12.43 -6.16
CA TYR A 115 -3.32 -11.86 -7.37
C TYR A 115 -3.72 -12.65 -8.62
#